data_AF-A0A3N5RJA3-F1
#
_entry.id   AF-A0A3N5RJA3-F1
#
_cell.length_a   1.000
_cell.length_b   1.000
_cell.length_c   1.000
_cell.angle_alpha   90.00
_cell.angle_beta   90.00
_cell.angle_gamma   90.00
#
_symmetry.space_group_name_H-M   'P 1'
#
loop_
_entity.id
_entity.type
_entity.pdbx_description
1 polymer ?
#
loop_
_entity_poly.entity_id
_entity_poly.type
_entity_poly.pdbx_seq_one_letter_code
_entity_poly.pdbx_strand_id
1 'polypeptide(L)'
;VQAGKRVILVVEKLTELKMIIRCAQQAGVTPWIGLRAKLYSKGSGKWSSSGGEAAKFGLTTSELLECIRLLRSAGQESALKLLHFHIGSQVTDIRRVKNAMKEAARVYAKIRQMKLNIEYLDIGGGLGVDYDGSRSTFEGSINYTVEEFANNVVYTVKSVCEDEQVPHPHLVTESGRVMTAYHAVLVTSIRDEIETFANDRPMVTLDEDDPEVIFEMKQVLDGINVKNFREYYHDALDDKDELHSQFNLGLISLEDRAKGEVLFWEICDKASKCALRTGIDDREFDELQRSLASKYLCNFSLFRSAPDSWAIKQLFPIMPLHKLNEAPDAVATLVDVTCDSDGCIDRFVDVKTVKHVLELHNFTGEPYYLALFLVGAYQEVMGSHHNLFGTPNEAQIVVSPEGTVHVTKIVPGSKLGEMLSFARYDRQQASDGFRRQLDARVAAGQLDAERSAELLQEYDAAINRLTYLE
;
A
#
# COMPACT_ATOMS: atom_id res chain seq x y z
N VAL A 1 13.59 6.28 -33.75
CA VAL A 1 13.47 6.12 -35.22
C VAL A 1 14.81 5.84 -35.88
N GLN A 2 15.82 6.73 -35.77
CA GLN A 2 17.14 6.53 -36.39
C GLN A 2 17.82 5.21 -35.99
N ALA A 3 17.64 4.76 -34.74
CA ALA A 3 18.13 3.46 -34.25
C ALA A 3 17.28 2.24 -34.70
N GLY A 4 16.45 2.36 -35.74
CA GLY A 4 15.62 1.26 -36.27
C GLY A 4 14.42 0.85 -35.42
N LYS A 5 14.12 1.57 -34.33
CA LYS A 5 12.96 1.31 -33.47
C LYS A 5 11.68 1.94 -34.02
N ARG A 6 10.58 1.19 -33.96
CA ARG A 6 9.21 1.70 -34.14
C ARG A 6 8.77 2.40 -32.86
N VAL A 7 8.68 3.73 -32.90
CA VAL A 7 8.31 4.56 -31.75
C VAL A 7 7.04 5.34 -32.12
N ILE A 8 6.02 5.23 -31.26
CA ILE A 8 4.79 6.00 -31.35
C ILE A 8 4.85 7.07 -30.27
N LEU A 9 4.86 8.34 -30.66
CA LEU A 9 4.77 9.46 -29.72
C LEU A 9 3.29 9.79 -29.51
N VAL A 10 2.76 9.41 -28.36
CA VAL A 10 1.37 9.68 -27.98
C VAL A 10 1.26 11.13 -27.53
N VAL A 11 0.52 11.93 -28.29
CA VAL A 11 0.24 13.34 -28.00
C VAL A 11 -0.87 13.42 -26.96
N GLU A 12 -0.59 14.08 -25.85
CA GLU A 12 -1.54 14.33 -24.77
C GLU A 12 -1.96 15.79 -24.69
N LYS A 13 -1.19 16.70 -25.31
CA LYS A 13 -1.48 18.13 -25.43
C LYS A 13 -1.19 18.66 -26.82
N LEU A 14 -2.00 19.61 -27.28
CA LEU A 14 -1.84 20.21 -28.62
C LEU A 14 -0.45 20.83 -28.86
N THR A 15 0.17 21.39 -27.83
CA THR A 15 1.51 21.98 -27.92
C THR A 15 2.60 20.95 -28.18
N GLU A 16 2.44 19.72 -27.68
CA GLU A 16 3.39 18.62 -27.91
C GLU A 16 3.43 18.24 -29.38
N LEU A 17 2.29 18.18 -30.07
CA LEU A 17 2.25 17.89 -31.49
C LEU A 17 3.05 18.92 -32.31
N LYS A 18 2.90 20.22 -31.99
CA LYS A 18 3.66 21.28 -32.66
C LYS A 18 5.17 21.10 -32.46
N MET A 19 5.57 20.71 -31.25
CA MET A 19 6.97 20.40 -30.94
C MET A 19 7.47 19.17 -31.71
N ILE A 20 6.67 18.10 -31.76
CA ILE A 20 7.00 16.86 -32.47
C ILE A 20 7.22 17.14 -33.96
N ILE A 21 6.31 17.87 -34.62
CA ILE A 21 6.43 18.23 -36.05
C ILE A 21 7.73 19.01 -36.28
N ARG A 22 8.01 20.03 -35.45
CA ARG A 22 9.23 20.83 -35.57
C ARG A 22 10.50 19.99 -35.40
N CYS A 23 10.56 19.16 -34.36
CA CYS A 23 11.71 18.32 -34.09
C CYS A 23 11.90 17.24 -35.17
N ALA A 24 10.81 16.66 -35.68
CA ALA A 24 10.81 15.71 -36.78
C ALA A 24 11.41 16.32 -38.05
N GLN A 25 11.02 17.54 -38.40
CA GLN A 25 11.58 18.28 -39.54
C GLN A 25 13.07 18.56 -39.37
N GLN A 26 13.50 19.02 -38.18
CA GLN A 26 14.91 19.29 -37.88
C GLN A 26 15.78 18.02 -37.92
N ALA A 27 15.25 16.91 -37.44
CA ALA A 27 15.96 15.64 -37.39
C ALA A 27 15.88 14.83 -38.70
N GLY A 28 15.08 15.27 -39.68
CA GLY A 28 14.85 14.56 -40.94
C GLY A 28 14.20 13.19 -40.77
N VAL A 29 13.39 13.00 -39.72
CA VAL A 29 12.71 11.73 -39.42
C VAL A 29 11.26 11.95 -39.07
N THR A 30 10.39 11.01 -39.48
CA THR A 30 8.95 11.06 -39.16
C THR A 30 8.61 9.91 -38.21
N PRO A 31 8.49 10.16 -36.88
CA PRO A 31 8.01 9.14 -35.96
C PRO A 31 6.54 8.83 -36.23
N TRP A 32 6.06 7.69 -35.75
CA TRP A 32 4.62 7.46 -35.66
C TRP A 32 4.04 8.31 -34.55
N ILE A 33 2.81 8.78 -34.75
CA ILE A 33 2.10 9.67 -33.85
C ILE A 33 0.86 8.94 -33.35
N GLY A 34 0.65 9.00 -32.04
CA GLY A 34 -0.60 8.61 -31.39
C GLY A 34 -1.31 9.85 -30.87
N LEU A 35 -2.63 9.80 -30.73
CA LEU A 35 -3.41 10.83 -30.05
C LEU A 35 -4.10 10.20 -28.84
N ARG A 36 -3.92 10.77 -27.65
CA ARG A 36 -4.67 10.37 -26.45
C ARG A 36 -6.00 11.13 -26.40
N ALA A 37 -7.12 10.44 -26.56
CA ALA A 37 -8.44 11.05 -26.44
C ALA A 37 -8.92 11.05 -24.98
N LYS A 38 -9.55 12.15 -24.57
CA LYS A 38 -10.37 12.19 -23.36
C LYS A 38 -11.72 11.53 -23.65
N LEU A 39 -12.11 10.61 -22.78
CA LEU A 39 -13.44 10.00 -22.81
C LEU A 39 -14.36 10.69 -21.80
N TYR A 40 -15.65 10.72 -22.08
CA TYR A 40 -16.67 11.09 -21.09
C TYR A 40 -16.83 9.99 -20.04
N SER A 41 -16.71 8.73 -20.46
CA SER A 41 -16.73 7.56 -19.58
C SER A 41 -15.58 7.59 -18.55
N LYS A 42 -15.92 7.40 -17.27
CA LYS A 42 -14.95 7.36 -16.14
C LYS A 42 -14.70 5.94 -15.63
N GLY A 43 -13.51 5.69 -15.07
CA GLY A 43 -13.18 4.48 -14.32
C GLY A 43 -13.94 4.35 -12.99
N SER A 44 -13.52 3.41 -12.13
CA SER A 44 -14.00 3.25 -10.75
C SER A 44 -12.83 3.20 -9.76
N GLY A 45 -13.17 3.15 -8.46
CA GLY A 45 -12.21 3.03 -7.38
C GLY A 45 -11.35 4.27 -7.16
N LYS A 46 -10.28 4.07 -6.38
CA LYS A 46 -9.36 5.12 -5.88
C LYS A 46 -8.66 5.92 -6.98
N TRP A 47 -8.56 5.37 -8.19
CA TRP A 47 -7.88 6.00 -9.33
C TRP A 47 -8.82 6.60 -10.37
N SER A 48 -10.13 6.71 -10.09
CA SER A 48 -11.13 7.22 -11.02
C SER A 48 -10.85 8.65 -11.52
N SER A 49 -10.16 9.47 -10.73
CA SER A 49 -9.74 10.84 -11.10
C SER A 49 -8.63 10.89 -12.15
N SER A 50 -7.93 9.77 -12.40
CA SER A 50 -6.85 9.68 -13.38
C SER A 50 -7.35 9.45 -14.82
N GLY A 51 -8.66 9.22 -15.00
CA GLY A 51 -9.31 9.00 -16.31
C GLY A 51 -10.52 9.91 -16.54
N GLY A 52 -11.09 9.83 -17.74
CA GLY A 52 -12.28 10.60 -18.14
C GLY A 52 -12.01 12.07 -18.49
N GLU A 53 -13.07 12.88 -18.57
CA GLU A 53 -13.04 14.27 -19.04
C GLU A 53 -12.16 15.19 -18.18
N ALA A 54 -12.19 14.99 -16.87
CA ALA A 54 -11.41 15.74 -15.89
C ALA A 54 -9.94 15.29 -15.77
N ALA A 55 -9.51 14.30 -16.56
CA ALA A 55 -8.14 13.80 -16.52
C ALA A 55 -7.13 14.92 -16.83
N LYS A 56 -5.99 14.87 -16.13
CA LYS A 56 -4.86 15.80 -16.30
C LYS A 56 -4.29 15.82 -17.72
N PHE A 57 -4.41 14.69 -18.43
CA PHE A 57 -3.81 14.45 -19.73
C PHE A 57 -4.84 13.96 -20.75
N GLY A 58 -4.56 14.20 -22.02
CA GLY A 58 -5.42 13.83 -23.15
C GLY A 58 -6.09 15.02 -23.81
N LEU A 59 -6.45 14.82 -25.06
CA LEU A 59 -7.05 15.81 -25.94
C LEU A 59 -8.57 15.73 -25.85
N THR A 60 -9.21 16.89 -25.68
CA THR A 60 -10.64 17.04 -25.93
C THR A 60 -10.96 16.77 -27.41
N THR A 61 -12.24 16.55 -27.75
CA THR A 61 -12.66 16.33 -29.14
C THR A 61 -12.22 17.48 -30.06
N SER A 62 -12.31 18.73 -29.60
CA SER A 62 -11.87 19.90 -30.38
C SER A 62 -10.37 19.91 -30.61
N GLU A 63 -9.57 19.62 -29.59
CA GLU A 63 -8.12 19.52 -29.70
C GLU A 63 -7.69 18.35 -30.58
N LEU A 64 -8.39 17.21 -30.53
CA LEU A 64 -8.14 16.05 -31.38
C LEU A 64 -8.36 16.40 -32.86
N LEU A 65 -9.44 17.09 -33.19
CA LEU A 65 -9.71 17.57 -34.55
C LEU A 65 -8.67 18.59 -35.01
N GLU A 66 -8.24 19.48 -34.12
CA GLU A 66 -7.18 20.46 -34.39
C GLU A 66 -5.83 19.77 -34.64
N CYS A 67 -5.48 18.74 -33.87
CA CYS A 67 -4.30 17.90 -34.10
C CYS A 67 -4.32 17.27 -35.50
N ILE A 68 -5.47 16.70 -35.91
CA ILE A 68 -5.65 16.15 -37.25
C ILE A 68 -5.45 17.23 -38.33
N ARG A 69 -5.99 18.43 -38.11
CA ARG A 69 -5.83 19.56 -39.03
C ARG A 69 -4.37 19.94 -39.18
N LEU A 70 -3.63 20.06 -38.07
CA LEU A 70 -2.20 20.40 -38.08
C LEU A 70 -1.37 19.34 -38.80
N LEU A 71 -1.66 18.05 -38.58
CA LEU A 71 -0.98 16.96 -39.27
C LEU A 71 -1.18 17.03 -40.79
N ARG A 72 -2.41 17.28 -41.25
CA ARG A 72 -2.71 17.49 -42.67
C ARG A 72 -2.00 18.71 -43.24
N SER A 73 -2.00 19.83 -42.53
CA SER A 73 -1.30 21.04 -42.95
C SER A 73 0.22 20.83 -43.07
N ALA A 74 0.78 19.90 -42.29
CA ALA A 74 2.19 19.53 -42.35
C ALA A 74 2.49 18.40 -43.37
N GLY A 75 1.48 17.82 -44.04
CA GLY A 75 1.62 16.65 -44.91
C GLY A 75 2.08 15.38 -44.15
N GLN A 76 1.75 15.29 -42.86
CA GLN A 76 2.16 14.22 -41.94
C GLN A 76 0.97 13.39 -41.43
N GLU A 77 -0.20 13.47 -42.06
CA GLU A 77 -1.38 12.70 -41.67
C GLU A 77 -1.18 11.17 -41.72
N SER A 78 -0.26 10.70 -42.58
CA SER A 78 0.11 9.28 -42.67
C SER A 78 0.91 8.79 -41.46
N ALA A 79 1.49 9.70 -40.68
CA ALA A 79 2.21 9.39 -39.45
C ALA A 79 1.28 9.09 -38.28
N LEU A 80 0.00 9.49 -38.36
CA LEU A 80 -1.00 9.18 -37.33
C LEU A 80 -1.37 7.69 -37.40
N LYS A 81 -0.95 6.92 -36.40
CA LYS A 81 -1.09 5.46 -36.36
C LYS A 81 -1.91 4.93 -35.20
N LEU A 82 -2.06 5.69 -34.12
CA LEU A 82 -2.60 5.18 -32.87
C LEU A 82 -3.63 6.14 -32.25
N LEU A 83 -4.75 5.58 -31.80
CA LEU A 83 -5.65 6.24 -30.86
C LEU A 83 -5.43 5.61 -29.49
N HIS A 84 -5.11 6.42 -28.48
CA HIS A 84 -4.92 5.99 -27.10
C HIS A 84 -6.04 6.55 -26.22
N PHE A 85 -6.42 5.83 -25.19
CA PHE A 85 -7.20 6.35 -24.08
C PHE A 85 -6.87 5.59 -22.80
N HIS A 86 -7.19 6.17 -21.65
CA HIS A 86 -6.94 5.54 -20.37
C HIS A 86 -8.05 5.90 -19.38
N ILE A 87 -8.63 4.89 -18.75
CA ILE A 87 -9.76 5.03 -17.82
C ILE A 87 -9.36 5.00 -16.35
N GLY A 88 -8.05 4.90 -16.06
CA GLY A 88 -7.50 4.78 -14.72
C GLY A 88 -7.01 3.35 -14.42
N SER A 89 -6.26 3.20 -13.32
CA SER A 89 -5.83 1.91 -12.79
C SER A 89 -6.95 1.24 -11.98
N GLN A 90 -6.93 -0.09 -11.85
CA GLN A 90 -7.81 -0.85 -10.96
C GLN A 90 -9.30 -0.56 -11.19
N VAL A 91 -9.78 -0.72 -12.42
CA VAL A 91 -11.21 -0.55 -12.73
C VAL A 91 -11.95 -1.76 -12.19
N THR A 92 -12.76 -1.57 -11.15
CA THR A 92 -13.41 -2.64 -10.39
C THR A 92 -14.67 -3.22 -11.06
N ASP A 93 -15.29 -2.48 -12.00
CA ASP A 93 -16.57 -2.86 -12.64
C ASP A 93 -16.44 -3.02 -14.16
N ILE A 94 -16.70 -4.21 -14.68
CA ILE A 94 -16.65 -4.54 -16.10
C ILE A 94 -17.58 -3.66 -16.96
N ARG A 95 -18.71 -3.21 -16.42
CA ARG A 95 -19.64 -2.34 -17.15
C ARG A 95 -18.99 -1.02 -17.53
N ARG A 96 -18.08 -0.50 -16.69
CA ARG A 96 -17.34 0.74 -16.97
C ARG A 96 -16.33 0.55 -18.08
N VAL A 97 -15.62 -0.59 -18.08
CA VAL A 97 -14.73 -0.99 -19.17
C VAL A 97 -15.51 -1.01 -20.48
N LYS A 98 -16.64 -1.73 -20.51
CA LYS A 98 -17.48 -1.86 -21.71
C LYS A 98 -17.96 -0.51 -22.27
N ASN A 99 -18.43 0.38 -21.39
CA ASN A 99 -18.88 1.72 -21.81
C ASN A 99 -17.73 2.54 -22.40
N ALA A 100 -16.56 2.51 -21.77
CA ALA A 100 -15.38 3.20 -22.28
C ALA A 100 -14.89 2.62 -23.62
N MET A 101 -14.86 1.30 -23.77
CA MET A 101 -14.51 0.65 -25.04
C MET A 101 -15.46 1.07 -26.16
N LYS A 102 -16.76 1.13 -25.88
CA LYS A 102 -17.76 1.56 -26.87
C LYS A 102 -17.53 3.00 -27.33
N GLU A 103 -17.25 3.89 -26.40
CA GLU A 103 -16.95 5.29 -26.71
C GLU A 103 -15.66 5.42 -27.53
N ALA A 104 -14.57 4.78 -27.09
CA ALA A 104 -13.29 4.82 -27.76
C ALA A 104 -13.35 4.20 -29.17
N ALA A 105 -14.04 3.07 -29.34
CA ALA A 105 -14.25 2.45 -30.64
C ALA A 105 -15.02 3.36 -31.60
N ARG A 106 -15.99 4.15 -31.10
CA ARG A 106 -16.68 5.15 -31.91
C ARG A 106 -15.76 6.28 -32.32
N VAL A 107 -14.93 6.79 -31.42
CA VAL A 107 -13.93 7.82 -31.76
C VAL A 107 -12.98 7.29 -32.85
N TYR A 108 -12.46 6.08 -32.68
CA TYR A 108 -11.64 5.40 -33.70
C TYR A 108 -12.35 5.33 -35.05
N ALA A 109 -13.60 4.86 -35.07
CA ALA A 109 -14.38 4.72 -36.30
C ALA A 109 -14.61 6.06 -37.01
N LYS A 110 -14.93 7.13 -36.27
CA LYS A 110 -15.09 8.46 -36.85
C LYS A 110 -13.78 9.00 -37.43
N ILE A 111 -12.64 8.75 -36.78
CA ILE A 111 -11.34 9.13 -37.34
C ILE A 111 -11.01 8.33 -38.62
N ARG A 112 -11.31 7.03 -38.66
CA ARG A 112 -11.16 6.20 -39.88
C ARG A 112 -12.03 6.72 -41.03
N GLN A 113 -13.26 7.14 -40.76
CA GLN A 113 -14.17 7.73 -41.75
C GLN A 113 -13.63 9.06 -42.32
N MET A 114 -12.77 9.77 -41.58
CA MET A 114 -12.01 10.92 -42.08
C MET A 114 -10.84 10.54 -43.00
N LYS A 115 -10.75 9.29 -43.45
CA LYS A 115 -9.71 8.73 -44.34
C LYS A 115 -8.30 8.74 -43.74
N LEU A 116 -8.20 8.69 -42.42
CA LEU A 116 -6.92 8.54 -41.70
C LEU A 116 -6.64 7.06 -41.44
N ASN A 117 -5.40 6.63 -41.69
CA ASN A 117 -5.02 5.23 -41.52
C ASN A 117 -4.50 4.95 -40.11
N ILE A 118 -5.36 5.12 -39.10
CA ILE A 118 -5.07 4.65 -37.73
C ILE A 118 -5.12 3.12 -37.73
N GLU A 119 -4.08 2.49 -37.20
CA GLU A 119 -3.88 1.04 -37.17
C GLU A 119 -4.04 0.47 -35.76
N TYR A 120 -3.78 1.27 -34.72
CA TYR A 120 -3.77 0.83 -33.33
C TYR A 120 -4.87 1.53 -32.52
N LEU A 121 -5.58 0.76 -31.72
CA LEU A 121 -6.43 1.25 -30.64
C LEU A 121 -5.84 0.76 -29.32
N ASP A 122 -5.19 1.67 -28.62
CA ASP A 122 -4.59 1.43 -27.33
C ASP A 122 -5.57 1.82 -26.22
N ILE A 123 -5.96 0.82 -25.45
CA ILE A 123 -6.97 0.95 -24.39
C ILE A 123 -6.35 1.34 -23.04
N GLY A 124 -5.03 1.51 -23.01
CA GLY A 124 -4.26 1.77 -21.80
C GLY A 124 -4.33 0.63 -20.80
N GLY A 125 -4.04 0.94 -19.55
CA GLY A 125 -4.26 0.05 -18.41
C GLY A 125 -5.72 0.07 -17.91
N GLY A 126 -5.93 -0.53 -16.74
CA GLY A 126 -7.22 -0.49 -16.04
C GLY A 126 -7.79 -1.86 -15.71
N LEU A 127 -7.29 -2.92 -16.36
CA LEU A 127 -7.48 -4.29 -15.88
C LEU A 127 -7.01 -4.38 -14.41
N GLY A 128 -7.93 -4.70 -13.51
CA GLY A 128 -7.66 -4.73 -12.08
C GLY A 128 -7.12 -6.09 -11.61
N VAL A 129 -6.72 -6.11 -10.34
CA VAL A 129 -6.27 -7.30 -9.60
C VAL A 129 -7.23 -7.52 -8.43
N ASP A 130 -7.60 -8.75 -8.17
CA ASP A 130 -8.41 -9.10 -7.01
C ASP A 130 -7.50 -9.25 -5.78
N TYR A 131 -7.38 -8.19 -4.96
CA TYR A 131 -6.53 -8.19 -3.76
C TYR A 131 -7.24 -8.80 -2.55
N ASP A 132 -8.57 -8.72 -2.47
CA ASP A 132 -9.32 -9.21 -1.31
C ASP A 132 -10.02 -10.57 -1.54
N GLY A 133 -10.10 -11.05 -2.79
CA GLY A 133 -10.69 -12.33 -3.13
C GLY A 133 -12.23 -12.32 -3.16
N SER A 134 -12.87 -11.17 -2.94
CA SER A 134 -14.33 -11.04 -2.90
C SER A 134 -15.00 -11.15 -4.28
N ARG A 135 -14.23 -10.96 -5.37
CA ARG A 135 -14.74 -10.87 -6.75
C ARG A 135 -15.89 -9.88 -6.90
N SER A 136 -15.81 -8.78 -6.16
CA SER A 136 -16.82 -7.73 -6.10
C SER A 136 -16.35 -6.45 -6.81
N THR A 137 -17.20 -5.42 -6.81
CA THR A 137 -16.84 -4.07 -7.29
C THR A 137 -16.17 -3.20 -6.22
N PHE A 138 -15.87 -3.78 -5.05
CA PHE A 138 -15.15 -3.12 -3.96
C PHE A 138 -13.76 -2.67 -4.41
N GLU A 139 -13.21 -1.63 -3.77
CA GLU A 139 -11.99 -0.95 -4.23
C GLU A 139 -10.76 -1.85 -4.29
N GLY A 140 -10.71 -2.89 -3.45
CA GLY A 140 -9.67 -3.93 -3.42
C GLY A 140 -9.86 -5.07 -4.42
N SER A 141 -10.94 -5.07 -5.22
CA SER A 141 -11.36 -6.22 -6.02
C SER A 141 -11.74 -5.85 -7.46
N ILE A 142 -12.08 -6.86 -8.26
CA ILE A 142 -12.74 -6.76 -9.56
C ILE A 142 -13.93 -7.72 -9.65
N ASN A 143 -14.98 -7.34 -10.36
CA ASN A 143 -16.15 -8.20 -10.59
C ASN A 143 -16.10 -9.02 -11.89
N TYR A 144 -14.90 -9.21 -12.46
CA TYR A 144 -14.70 -9.86 -13.75
C TYR A 144 -13.40 -10.64 -13.80
N THR A 145 -13.26 -11.52 -14.79
CA THR A 145 -12.02 -12.26 -15.05
C THR A 145 -11.20 -11.59 -16.17
N VAL A 146 -9.92 -11.97 -16.29
CA VAL A 146 -9.08 -11.54 -17.42
C VAL A 146 -9.69 -11.93 -18.77
N GLU A 147 -10.28 -13.13 -18.83
CA GLU A 147 -10.95 -13.61 -20.04
C GLU A 147 -12.23 -12.81 -20.34
N GLU A 148 -13.05 -12.50 -19.34
CA GLU A 148 -14.22 -11.65 -19.52
C GLU A 148 -13.84 -10.23 -19.98
N PHE A 149 -12.76 -9.67 -19.42
CA PHE A 149 -12.23 -8.39 -19.88
C PHE A 149 -11.83 -8.45 -21.35
N ALA A 150 -11.04 -9.45 -21.74
CA ALA A 150 -10.60 -9.63 -23.13
C ALA A 150 -11.80 -9.78 -24.08
N ASN A 151 -12.77 -10.63 -23.72
CA ASN A 151 -14.00 -10.85 -24.48
C ASN A 151 -14.80 -9.55 -24.65
N ASN A 152 -15.01 -8.79 -23.57
CA ASN A 152 -15.75 -7.53 -23.63
C ASN A 152 -15.04 -6.47 -24.49
N VAL A 153 -13.72 -6.36 -24.40
CA VAL A 153 -12.93 -5.43 -25.21
C VAL A 153 -13.04 -5.79 -26.69
N VAL A 154 -12.69 -7.03 -27.04
CA VAL A 154 -12.65 -7.49 -28.43
C VAL A 154 -14.04 -7.42 -29.06
N TYR A 155 -15.07 -7.93 -28.38
CA TYR A 155 -16.44 -7.93 -28.89
C TYR A 155 -16.96 -6.50 -29.10
N THR A 156 -16.77 -5.61 -28.12
CA THR A 156 -17.29 -4.24 -28.20
C THR A 156 -16.64 -3.46 -29.34
N VAL A 157 -15.31 -3.55 -29.49
CA VAL A 157 -14.59 -2.88 -30.57
C VAL A 157 -15.01 -3.45 -31.93
N LYS A 158 -15.10 -4.77 -32.06
CA LYS A 158 -15.56 -5.45 -33.27
C LYS A 158 -16.95 -4.96 -33.69
N SER A 159 -17.94 -5.03 -32.80
CA SER A 159 -19.32 -4.63 -33.13
C SER A 159 -19.39 -3.18 -33.62
N VAL A 160 -18.70 -2.25 -32.95
CA VAL A 160 -18.69 -0.84 -33.38
C VAL A 160 -18.01 -0.68 -34.75
N CYS A 161 -16.92 -1.41 -35.02
CA CYS A 161 -16.24 -1.32 -36.30
C CYS A 161 -17.09 -1.89 -37.45
N GLU A 162 -17.79 -3.01 -37.22
CA GLU A 162 -18.71 -3.61 -38.19
C GLU A 162 -19.90 -2.67 -38.48
N ASP A 163 -20.51 -2.11 -37.44
CA ASP A 163 -21.62 -1.14 -37.56
C ASP A 163 -21.21 0.11 -38.35
N GLU A 164 -20.02 0.64 -38.08
CA GLU A 164 -19.48 1.85 -38.70
C GLU A 164 -18.75 1.58 -40.04
N GLN A 165 -18.69 0.31 -40.46
CA GLN A 165 -18.07 -0.18 -41.68
C GLN A 165 -16.59 0.25 -41.82
N VAL A 166 -15.83 0.13 -40.74
CA VAL A 166 -14.39 0.45 -40.70
C VAL A 166 -13.56 -0.81 -40.39
N PRO A 167 -12.28 -0.87 -40.82
CA PRO A 167 -11.41 -1.99 -40.48
C PRO A 167 -11.16 -2.12 -38.97
N HIS A 168 -11.03 -3.35 -38.49
CA HIS A 168 -10.65 -3.63 -37.11
C HIS A 168 -9.21 -3.14 -36.81
N PRO A 169 -8.97 -2.42 -35.71
CA PRO A 169 -7.62 -2.02 -35.32
C PRO A 169 -6.86 -3.17 -34.66
N HIS A 170 -5.54 -3.03 -34.56
CA HIS A 170 -4.73 -3.76 -33.59
C HIS A 170 -5.02 -3.21 -32.19
N LEU A 171 -5.44 -4.10 -31.29
CA LEU A 171 -5.68 -3.75 -29.89
C LEU A 171 -4.38 -3.82 -29.09
N VAL A 172 -4.14 -2.80 -28.27
CA VAL A 172 -3.02 -2.74 -27.32
C VAL A 172 -3.59 -2.47 -25.94
N THR A 173 -3.03 -3.10 -24.92
CA THR A 173 -3.33 -2.82 -23.50
C THR A 173 -2.04 -2.66 -22.71
N GLU A 174 -2.05 -1.75 -21.76
CA GLU A 174 -0.94 -1.42 -20.87
C GLU A 174 -1.24 -1.93 -19.45
N SER A 175 -1.68 -3.19 -19.34
CA SER A 175 -2.13 -3.82 -18.09
C SER A 175 -0.97 -4.17 -17.13
N GLY A 176 -0.15 -3.17 -16.78
CA GLY A 176 1.06 -3.33 -15.96
C GLY A 176 0.79 -3.98 -14.60
N ARG A 177 -0.21 -3.48 -13.86
CA ARG A 177 -0.57 -3.99 -12.53
C ARG A 177 -0.83 -5.50 -12.53
N VAL A 178 -1.58 -6.01 -13.50
CA VAL A 178 -1.88 -7.46 -13.58
C VAL A 178 -0.64 -8.27 -13.91
N MET A 179 0.24 -7.76 -14.78
CA MET A 179 1.48 -8.46 -15.13
C MET A 179 2.44 -8.57 -13.95
N THR A 180 2.44 -7.61 -13.02
CA THR A 180 3.45 -7.54 -11.96
C THR A 180 2.92 -7.77 -10.55
N ALA A 181 1.63 -7.67 -10.25
CA ALA A 181 1.16 -7.78 -8.86
C ALA A 181 1.57 -9.11 -8.20
N TYR A 182 1.38 -10.23 -8.89
CA TYR A 182 1.53 -11.58 -8.35
C TYR A 182 2.99 -12.09 -8.24
N HIS A 183 3.97 -11.38 -8.83
CA HIS A 183 5.33 -11.93 -8.97
C HIS A 183 6.22 -11.75 -7.73
N ALA A 184 5.80 -10.91 -6.77
CA ALA A 184 6.60 -10.57 -5.60
C ALA A 184 5.82 -10.77 -4.30
N VAL A 185 6.53 -11.24 -3.28
CA VAL A 185 6.05 -11.43 -1.91
C VAL A 185 7.07 -10.80 -0.97
N LEU A 186 6.61 -9.94 -0.07
CA LEU A 186 7.45 -9.42 1.00
C LEU A 186 7.35 -10.38 2.19
N VAL A 187 8.48 -10.90 2.64
CA VAL A 187 8.56 -11.73 3.84
C VAL A 187 9.19 -10.92 4.97
N THR A 188 8.56 -10.93 6.14
CA THR A 188 9.04 -10.28 7.35
C THR A 188 8.90 -11.22 8.55
N SER A 189 9.59 -10.93 9.64
CA SER A 189 9.45 -11.62 10.92
C SER A 189 8.86 -10.71 11.97
N ILE A 190 8.06 -11.27 12.88
CA ILE A 190 7.72 -10.61 14.15
C ILE A 190 8.96 -10.62 15.03
N ARG A 191 9.28 -9.47 15.62
CA ARG A 191 10.40 -9.27 16.54
C ARG A 191 9.94 -9.16 17.97
N ASP A 192 8.79 -8.53 18.16
CA ASP A 192 8.25 -8.30 19.48
C ASP A 192 6.73 -8.23 19.42
N GLU A 193 6.12 -8.47 20.56
CA GLU A 193 4.73 -8.15 20.82
C GLU A 193 4.71 -6.88 21.68
N ILE A 194 4.28 -5.77 21.07
CA ILE A 194 3.96 -4.58 21.85
C ILE A 194 2.60 -4.87 22.47
N GLU A 195 2.65 -5.32 23.72
CA GLU A 195 1.46 -5.55 24.52
C GLU A 195 0.63 -4.26 24.56
N THR A 196 -0.59 -4.36 24.04
CA THR A 196 -1.70 -3.56 24.55
C THR A 196 -2.08 -4.12 25.93
N PHE A 197 -2.89 -3.40 26.72
CA PHE A 197 -3.27 -3.69 28.12
C PHE A 197 -3.90 -5.09 28.39
N ALA A 198 -3.68 -6.13 27.59
CA ALA A 198 -4.36 -7.42 27.60
C ALA A 198 -3.67 -8.53 28.42
N ASN A 199 -2.33 -8.58 28.49
CA ASN A 199 -1.62 -9.77 29.02
C ASN A 199 -0.90 -9.55 30.37
N ASP A 200 -0.11 -8.49 30.56
CA ASP A 200 0.50 -8.17 31.87
C ASP A 200 -0.30 -7.11 32.67
N ARG A 201 -1.46 -7.51 33.21
CA ARG A 201 -2.25 -6.65 34.11
C ARG A 201 -1.80 -6.80 35.55
N PRO A 202 -1.38 -5.72 36.25
CA PRO A 202 -1.18 -5.79 37.68
C PRO A 202 -2.54 -6.04 38.35
N MET A 203 -2.56 -6.95 39.34
CA MET A 203 -3.77 -7.24 40.09
C MET A 203 -4.21 -5.99 40.86
N VAL A 204 -5.40 -5.48 40.57
CA VAL A 204 -5.98 -4.35 41.30
C VAL A 204 -6.59 -4.84 42.60
N THR A 205 -6.05 -4.40 43.73
CA THR A 205 -6.66 -4.53 45.05
C THR A 205 -7.30 -3.21 45.45
N LEU A 206 -8.54 -3.27 45.93
CA LEU A 206 -9.24 -2.10 46.46
C LEU A 206 -8.81 -1.86 47.91
N ASP A 207 -8.53 -0.60 48.22
CA ASP A 207 -8.27 -0.10 49.57
C ASP A 207 -9.48 0.75 50.03
N GLU A 208 -9.71 0.84 51.35
CA GLU A 208 -10.86 1.60 51.89
C GLU A 208 -10.85 3.10 51.53
N ASP A 209 -9.66 3.64 51.24
CA ASP A 209 -9.44 5.04 50.89
C ASP A 209 -9.46 5.32 49.38
N ASP A 210 -9.71 4.29 48.54
CA ASP A 210 -9.74 4.48 47.08
C ASP A 210 -10.87 5.45 46.68
N PRO A 211 -10.68 6.28 45.62
CA PRO A 211 -11.73 7.14 45.10
C PRO A 211 -12.99 6.37 44.67
N GLU A 212 -14.17 6.99 44.82
CA GLU A 212 -15.49 6.39 44.49
C GLU A 212 -15.53 5.82 43.06
N VAL A 213 -14.97 6.54 42.09
CA VAL A 213 -14.87 6.10 40.68
C VAL A 213 -14.15 4.76 40.51
N ILE A 214 -13.19 4.41 41.36
CA ILE A 214 -12.51 3.10 41.30
C ILE A 214 -13.43 1.98 41.80
N PHE A 215 -14.20 2.25 42.85
CA PHE A 215 -15.20 1.31 43.35
C PHE A 215 -16.32 1.08 42.33
N GLU A 216 -16.79 2.13 41.65
CA GLU A 216 -17.78 2.06 40.58
C GLU A 216 -17.27 1.23 39.41
N MET A 217 -16.07 1.52 38.90
CA MET A 217 -15.43 0.72 37.85
C MET A 217 -15.30 -0.76 38.26
N LYS A 218 -14.98 -1.05 39.52
CA LYS A 218 -14.90 -2.44 40.00
C LYS A 218 -16.27 -3.12 40.02
N GLN A 219 -17.33 -2.42 40.41
CA GLN A 219 -18.70 -2.95 40.36
C GLN A 219 -19.13 -3.24 38.91
N VAL A 220 -18.84 -2.34 37.98
CA VAL A 220 -19.07 -2.53 36.54
C VAL A 220 -18.33 -3.78 36.06
N LEU A 221 -17.03 -3.89 36.37
CA LEU A 221 -16.21 -5.04 35.99
C LEU A 221 -16.77 -6.38 36.51
N ASP A 222 -17.30 -6.41 37.72
CA ASP A 222 -17.81 -7.63 38.34
C ASP A 222 -19.23 -7.99 37.87
N GLY A 223 -20.04 -7.00 37.45
CA GLY A 223 -21.42 -7.21 36.99
C GLY A 223 -21.59 -7.39 35.46
N ILE A 224 -20.56 -7.13 34.66
CA ILE A 224 -20.64 -7.20 33.19
C ILE A 224 -20.94 -8.61 32.68
N ASN A 225 -21.88 -8.72 31.74
CA ASN A 225 -22.31 -9.97 31.11
C ASN A 225 -22.90 -9.72 29.70
N VAL A 226 -23.25 -10.81 29.00
CA VAL A 226 -23.74 -10.77 27.61
C VAL A 226 -25.01 -9.92 27.41
N LYS A 227 -25.79 -9.64 28.46
CA LYS A 227 -27.03 -8.84 28.36
C LYS A 227 -26.82 -7.35 28.57
N ASN A 228 -25.81 -6.95 29.36
CA ASN A 228 -25.59 -5.56 29.78
C ASN A 228 -24.22 -4.99 29.36
N PHE A 229 -23.41 -5.74 28.60
CA PHE A 229 -22.05 -5.32 28.23
C PHE A 229 -21.97 -3.97 27.52
N ARG A 230 -23.02 -3.57 26.77
CA ARG A 230 -23.08 -2.26 26.11
C ARG A 230 -23.20 -1.12 27.12
N GLU A 231 -24.19 -1.22 27.99
CA GLU A 231 -24.42 -0.25 29.07
C GLU A 231 -23.17 -0.12 29.94
N TYR A 232 -22.60 -1.26 30.37
CA TYR A 232 -21.44 -1.27 31.25
C TYR A 232 -20.15 -0.81 30.57
N TYR A 233 -20.07 -0.93 29.25
CA TYR A 233 -18.98 -0.34 28.48
C TYR A 233 -19.12 1.19 28.40
N HIS A 234 -20.34 1.70 28.24
CA HIS A 234 -20.62 3.14 28.26
C HIS A 234 -20.37 3.75 29.64
N ASP A 235 -20.82 3.09 30.71
CA ASP A 235 -20.52 3.48 32.09
C ASP A 235 -19.01 3.58 32.31
N ALA A 236 -18.24 2.58 31.85
CA ALA A 236 -16.79 2.60 31.96
C ALA A 236 -16.10 3.72 31.16
N LEU A 237 -16.68 4.17 30.05
CA LEU A 237 -16.19 5.34 29.31
C LEU A 237 -16.38 6.63 30.13
N ASP A 238 -17.55 6.79 30.74
CA ASP A 238 -17.86 7.92 31.61
C ASP A 238 -16.96 7.91 32.86
N ASP A 239 -16.80 6.77 33.52
CA ASP A 239 -15.92 6.59 34.68
C ASP A 239 -14.47 6.95 34.32
N LYS A 240 -14.01 6.59 33.12
CA LYS A 240 -12.65 6.91 32.65
C LYS A 240 -12.46 8.42 32.46
N ASP A 241 -13.45 9.10 31.90
CA ASP A 241 -13.41 10.56 31.73
C ASP A 241 -13.45 11.28 33.10
N GLU A 242 -14.21 10.74 34.05
CA GLU A 242 -14.21 11.20 35.44
C GLU A 242 -12.84 10.99 36.10
N LEU A 243 -12.26 9.79 36.01
CA LEU A 243 -10.93 9.46 36.53
C LEU A 243 -9.86 10.42 36.00
N HIS A 244 -9.86 10.68 34.68
CA HIS A 244 -8.95 11.64 34.06
C HIS A 244 -9.17 13.07 34.55
N SER A 245 -10.43 13.47 34.73
CA SER A 245 -10.79 14.80 35.23
C SER A 245 -10.32 14.99 36.67
N GLN A 246 -10.58 14.02 37.54
CA GLN A 246 -10.13 14.03 38.93
C GLN A 246 -8.60 14.09 39.03
N PHE A 247 -7.87 13.33 38.21
CA PHE A 247 -6.41 13.38 38.17
C PHE A 247 -5.89 14.75 37.72
N ASN A 248 -6.45 15.32 36.65
CA ASN A 248 -6.04 16.64 36.14
C ASN A 248 -6.32 17.78 37.12
N LEU A 249 -7.33 17.62 37.98
CA LEU A 249 -7.65 18.56 39.06
C LEU A 249 -6.80 18.32 40.32
N GLY A 250 -5.96 17.28 40.34
CA GLY A 250 -5.10 16.92 41.49
C GLY A 250 -5.86 16.29 42.66
N LEU A 251 -7.03 15.70 42.41
CA LEU A 251 -7.88 15.09 43.45
C LEU A 251 -7.49 13.65 43.78
N ILE A 252 -6.82 12.95 42.86
CA ILE A 252 -6.42 11.54 43.01
C ILE A 252 -4.93 11.37 42.70
N SER A 253 -4.34 10.31 43.24
CA SER A 253 -2.93 9.98 43.06
C SER A 253 -2.63 9.35 41.70
N LEU A 254 -1.34 9.14 41.41
CA LEU A 254 -0.92 8.40 40.22
C LEU A 254 -1.29 6.91 40.35
N GLU A 255 -1.23 6.37 41.56
CA GLU A 255 -1.62 5.01 41.92
C GLU A 255 -3.12 4.79 41.68
N ASP A 256 -3.97 5.73 42.09
CA ASP A 256 -5.43 5.69 41.87
C ASP A 256 -5.77 5.70 40.38
N ARG A 257 -5.11 6.60 39.63
CA ARG A 257 -5.26 6.66 38.18
C ARG A 257 -4.82 5.36 37.52
N ALA A 258 -3.72 4.76 37.97
CA ALA A 258 -3.25 3.49 37.44
C ALA A 258 -4.24 2.35 37.73
N LYS A 259 -4.80 2.27 38.94
CA LYS A 259 -5.85 1.29 39.29
C LYS A 259 -7.07 1.44 38.37
N GLY A 260 -7.58 2.66 38.18
CA GLY A 260 -8.73 2.92 37.31
C GLY A 260 -8.45 2.63 35.83
N GLU A 261 -7.27 2.98 35.31
CA GLU A 261 -6.86 2.62 33.94
C GLU A 261 -6.84 1.10 33.74
N VAL A 262 -6.33 0.32 34.72
CA VAL A 262 -6.35 -1.15 34.64
C VAL A 262 -7.79 -1.69 34.65
N LEU A 263 -8.63 -1.25 35.57
CA LEU A 263 -10.04 -1.67 35.64
C LEU A 263 -10.79 -1.37 34.33
N PHE A 264 -10.61 -0.16 33.78
CA PHE A 264 -11.19 0.23 32.50
C PHE A 264 -10.86 -0.76 31.38
N TRP A 265 -9.58 -1.13 31.23
CA TRP A 265 -9.15 -2.07 30.20
C TRP A 265 -9.63 -3.51 30.45
N GLU A 266 -9.81 -3.91 31.71
CA GLU A 266 -10.46 -5.19 32.04
C GLU A 266 -11.95 -5.20 31.65
N ILE A 267 -12.66 -4.10 31.87
CA ILE A 267 -14.06 -3.95 31.46
C ILE A 267 -14.13 -4.01 29.93
N CYS A 268 -13.28 -3.28 29.23
CA CYS A 268 -13.19 -3.29 27.76
C CYS A 268 -12.98 -4.72 27.20
N ASP A 269 -12.04 -5.48 27.78
CA ASP A 269 -11.77 -6.86 27.35
C ASP A 269 -12.98 -7.78 27.59
N LYS A 270 -13.63 -7.70 28.76
CA LYS A 270 -14.86 -8.46 29.02
C LYS A 270 -16.00 -8.05 28.10
N ALA A 271 -16.14 -6.76 27.81
CA ALA A 271 -17.17 -6.21 26.92
C ALA A 271 -16.97 -6.71 25.48
N SER A 272 -15.74 -6.65 24.96
CA SER A 272 -15.37 -7.18 23.64
C SER A 272 -15.64 -8.70 23.54
N LYS A 273 -15.25 -9.48 24.56
CA LYS A 273 -15.57 -10.93 24.63
C LYS A 273 -17.08 -11.21 24.66
N CYS A 274 -17.87 -10.38 25.32
CA CYS A 274 -19.33 -10.49 25.31
C CYS A 274 -19.91 -10.17 23.92
N ALA A 275 -19.45 -9.09 23.29
CA ALA A 275 -19.87 -8.67 21.95
C ALA A 275 -19.64 -9.78 20.92
N LEU A 276 -18.44 -10.38 20.89
CA LEU A 276 -18.09 -11.48 20.00
C LEU A 276 -19.04 -12.69 20.14
N ARG A 277 -19.51 -12.99 21.36
CA ARG A 277 -20.45 -14.11 21.60
C ARG A 277 -21.86 -13.85 21.06
N THR A 278 -22.25 -12.59 20.87
CA THR A 278 -23.56 -12.24 20.29
C THR A 278 -23.60 -12.40 18.78
N GLY A 279 -22.44 -12.36 18.11
CA GLY A 279 -22.33 -12.44 16.66
C GLY A 279 -22.96 -11.25 15.92
N ILE A 280 -23.22 -10.15 16.62
CA ILE A 280 -23.75 -8.91 16.04
C ILE A 280 -22.58 -8.07 15.54
N ASP A 281 -22.68 -7.61 14.30
CA ASP A 281 -21.79 -6.63 13.70
C ASP A 281 -22.09 -5.25 14.31
N ASP A 282 -21.19 -4.76 15.17
CA ASP A 282 -21.29 -3.46 15.84
C ASP A 282 -19.96 -2.72 15.73
N ARG A 283 -20.01 -1.60 15.00
CA ARG A 283 -18.86 -0.75 14.72
C ARG A 283 -18.15 -0.27 15.99
N GLU A 284 -18.87 0.00 17.07
CA GLU A 284 -18.27 0.43 18.35
C GLU A 284 -17.36 -0.66 18.92
N PHE A 285 -17.81 -1.91 18.87
CA PHE A 285 -17.06 -3.05 19.41
C PHE A 285 -15.96 -3.54 18.46
N ASP A 286 -16.07 -3.28 17.15
CA ASP A 286 -14.95 -3.46 16.20
C ASP A 286 -13.80 -2.49 16.50
N GLU A 287 -14.11 -1.23 16.78
CA GLU A 287 -13.13 -0.21 17.17
C GLU A 287 -12.50 -0.56 18.54
N LEU A 288 -13.30 -1.09 19.46
CA LEU A 288 -12.81 -1.62 20.74
C LEU A 288 -11.88 -2.82 20.56
N GLN A 289 -12.27 -3.79 19.73
CA GLN A 289 -11.45 -4.98 19.45
C GLN A 289 -10.11 -4.57 18.84
N ARG A 290 -10.11 -3.59 17.92
CA ARG A 290 -8.88 -3.03 17.36
C ARG A 290 -8.00 -2.36 18.42
N SER A 291 -8.60 -1.67 19.37
CA SER A 291 -7.86 -0.98 20.46
C SER A 291 -7.25 -1.96 21.47
N LEU A 292 -7.90 -3.11 21.66
CA LEU A 292 -7.45 -4.19 22.54
C LEU A 292 -6.45 -5.14 21.88
N ALA A 293 -6.48 -5.28 20.55
CA ALA A 293 -5.63 -6.21 19.82
C ALA A 293 -4.13 -5.91 20.02
N SER A 294 -3.35 -6.97 20.24
CA SER A 294 -1.90 -6.88 20.35
C SER A 294 -1.30 -6.22 19.11
N LYS A 295 -0.17 -5.55 19.28
CA LYS A 295 0.58 -4.97 18.16
C LYS A 295 1.83 -5.80 17.90
N TYR A 296 1.86 -6.50 16.78
CA TYR A 296 3.02 -7.30 16.40
C TYR A 296 4.02 -6.46 15.63
N LEU A 297 5.20 -6.26 16.24
CA LEU A 297 6.30 -5.49 15.67
C LEU A 297 7.02 -6.31 14.60
N CYS A 298 6.78 -5.97 13.35
CA CYS A 298 7.31 -6.65 12.18
C CYS A 298 8.59 -5.97 11.68
N ASN A 299 9.64 -6.75 11.40
CA ASN A 299 10.94 -6.24 10.93
C ASN A 299 10.95 -5.79 9.46
N PHE A 300 10.17 -4.77 9.14
CA PHE A 300 10.14 -4.13 7.83
C PHE A 300 9.77 -2.64 7.97
N SER A 301 9.74 -1.93 6.85
CA SER A 301 9.16 -0.58 6.80
C SER A 301 7.99 -0.56 5.82
N LEU A 302 6.82 -0.12 6.29
CA LEU A 302 5.60 0.07 5.52
C LEU A 302 5.81 1.10 4.42
N PHE A 303 6.47 2.21 4.75
CA PHE A 303 6.77 3.30 3.82
C PHE A 303 7.72 2.90 2.70
N ARG A 304 8.53 1.87 2.90
CA ARG A 304 9.46 1.33 1.90
C ARG A 304 8.84 0.21 1.07
N SER A 305 8.20 -0.75 1.73
CA SER A 305 7.83 -2.02 1.09
C SER A 305 6.35 -2.14 0.72
N ALA A 306 5.47 -1.33 1.31
CA ALA A 306 4.05 -1.28 0.96
C ALA A 306 3.44 0.14 1.06
N PRO A 307 4.01 1.14 0.34
CA PRO A 307 3.61 2.55 0.45
C PRO A 307 2.14 2.79 0.11
N ASP A 308 1.53 2.05 -0.82
CA ASP A 308 0.11 2.19 -1.16
C ASP A 308 -0.81 1.83 0.04
N SER A 309 -0.37 0.97 0.97
CA SER A 309 -1.13 0.67 2.18
C SER A 309 -1.25 1.92 3.06
N TRP A 310 -0.14 2.64 3.25
CA TRP A 310 -0.12 3.92 3.96
C TRP A 310 -0.90 5.02 3.21
N ALA A 311 -0.52 5.28 1.95
CA ALA A 311 -0.93 6.46 1.19
C ALA A 311 -2.39 6.43 0.72
N ILE A 312 -2.88 5.27 0.30
CA ILE A 312 -4.22 5.12 -0.28
C ILE A 312 -5.03 4.01 0.37
N LYS A 313 -4.59 3.47 1.52
CA LYS A 313 -5.28 2.40 2.25
C LYS A 313 -5.49 1.14 1.39
N GLN A 314 -4.54 0.83 0.53
CA GLN A 314 -4.56 -0.38 -0.29
C GLN A 314 -4.47 -1.62 0.61
N LEU A 315 -5.31 -2.62 0.31
CA LEU A 315 -5.28 -3.90 0.99
C LEU A 315 -4.29 -4.84 0.31
N PHE A 316 -3.56 -5.59 1.13
CA PHE A 316 -2.70 -6.68 0.70
C PHE A 316 -3.10 -7.93 1.49
N PRO A 317 -3.16 -9.12 0.87
CA PRO A 317 -3.27 -10.36 1.63
C PRO A 317 -2.04 -10.51 2.51
N ILE A 318 -2.25 -10.78 3.79
CA ILE A 318 -1.19 -11.02 4.76
C ILE A 318 -1.52 -12.31 5.50
N MET A 319 -0.56 -13.23 5.56
CA MET A 319 -0.73 -14.48 6.32
C MET A 319 0.61 -15.00 6.86
N PRO A 320 0.58 -15.84 7.90
CA PRO A 320 1.74 -16.59 8.34
C PRO A 320 2.30 -17.50 7.23
N LEU A 321 3.62 -17.70 7.22
CA LEU A 321 4.26 -18.68 6.33
C LEU A 321 4.32 -20.10 6.92
N HIS A 322 3.91 -20.26 8.17
CA HIS A 322 3.92 -21.52 8.91
C HIS A 322 2.70 -21.61 9.83
N LYS A 323 2.53 -22.77 10.50
CA LYS A 323 1.38 -23.07 11.38
C LYS A 323 -0.01 -22.96 10.72
N LEU A 324 -0.09 -23.01 9.39
CA LEU A 324 -1.35 -22.88 8.64
C LEU A 324 -2.35 -24.03 8.85
N ASN A 325 -1.92 -25.12 9.49
CA ASN A 325 -2.79 -26.23 9.88
C ASN A 325 -3.30 -26.11 11.34
N GLU A 326 -2.87 -25.09 12.07
CA GLU A 326 -3.29 -24.78 13.43
C GLU A 326 -4.32 -23.65 13.39
N ALA A 327 -5.28 -23.66 14.31
CA ALA A 327 -6.22 -22.55 14.42
C ALA A 327 -5.52 -21.35 15.08
N PRO A 328 -5.72 -20.12 14.57
CA PRO A 328 -5.18 -18.92 15.22
C PRO A 328 -5.76 -18.76 16.63
N ASP A 329 -4.90 -18.44 17.59
CA ASP A 329 -5.23 -18.26 19.01
C ASP A 329 -4.96 -16.84 19.51
N ALA A 330 -4.61 -15.92 18.60
CA ALA A 330 -4.39 -14.50 18.85
C ALA A 330 -5.02 -13.62 17.77
N VAL A 331 -5.28 -12.35 18.11
CA VAL A 331 -5.65 -11.30 17.14
C VAL A 331 -4.71 -10.12 17.32
N ALA A 332 -4.18 -9.62 16.21
CA ALA A 332 -3.22 -8.52 16.26
C ALA A 332 -3.40 -7.53 15.12
N THR A 333 -2.92 -6.31 15.34
CA THR A 333 -2.55 -5.38 14.27
C THR A 333 -1.04 -5.49 14.02
N LEU A 334 -0.59 -5.12 12.83
CA LEU A 334 0.83 -5.20 12.49
C LEU A 334 1.43 -3.80 12.50
N VAL A 335 2.54 -3.61 13.21
CA VAL A 335 3.30 -2.37 13.18
C VAL A 335 4.69 -2.63 12.61
N ASP A 336 5.25 -1.66 11.92
CA ASP A 336 6.58 -1.73 11.34
C ASP A 336 7.64 -1.22 12.36
N VAL A 337 8.93 -1.31 12.02
CA VAL A 337 10.01 -0.87 12.95
C VAL A 337 10.30 0.63 12.91
N THR A 338 9.45 1.43 12.25
CA THR A 338 9.63 2.87 12.22
C THR A 338 9.12 3.51 13.51
N CYS A 339 9.56 4.75 13.75
CA CYS A 339 9.08 5.53 14.90
C CYS A 339 7.77 6.28 14.60
N ASP A 340 7.23 6.12 13.40
CA ASP A 340 6.04 6.83 12.95
C ASP A 340 4.80 5.96 13.21
N SER A 341 3.79 6.55 13.87
CA SER A 341 2.52 5.86 14.17
C SER A 341 1.76 5.43 12.91
N ASP A 342 2.02 6.06 11.77
CA ASP A 342 1.47 5.67 10.46
C ASP A 342 2.07 4.35 9.93
N GLY A 343 3.18 3.89 10.51
CA GLY A 343 3.82 2.59 10.25
C GLY A 343 3.01 1.39 10.76
N CYS A 344 1.71 1.36 10.47
CA CYS A 344 0.76 0.38 10.99
C CYS A 344 -0.15 -0.14 9.88
N ILE A 345 -0.39 -1.45 9.88
CA ILE A 345 -1.42 -2.13 9.09
C ILE A 345 -2.53 -2.55 10.06
N ASP A 346 -3.66 -1.87 9.92
CA ASP A 346 -4.86 -1.95 10.76
C ASP A 346 -6.11 -2.32 9.93
N ARG A 347 -5.89 -2.76 8.68
CA ARG A 347 -6.90 -3.13 7.70
C ARG A 347 -6.43 -4.34 6.93
N PHE A 348 -7.21 -5.41 7.04
CA PHE A 348 -6.89 -6.70 6.46
C PHE A 348 -8.00 -7.17 5.53
N VAL A 349 -7.61 -8.06 4.61
CA VAL A 349 -8.50 -8.65 3.62
C VAL A 349 -9.59 -9.50 4.29
N ASP A 350 -10.83 -9.31 3.87
CA ASP A 350 -11.95 -10.23 4.10
C ASP A 350 -12.87 -10.27 2.88
N VAL A 351 -13.59 -11.39 2.71
CA VAL A 351 -14.44 -11.63 1.54
C VAL A 351 -15.72 -10.81 1.59
N LYS A 352 -16.21 -10.47 2.79
CA LYS A 352 -17.47 -9.72 2.97
C LYS A 352 -17.22 -8.26 3.28
N THR A 353 -16.20 -7.96 4.10
CA THR A 353 -15.89 -6.60 4.56
C THR A 353 -14.37 -6.37 4.63
N VAL A 354 -13.92 -5.37 5.39
CA VAL A 354 -12.51 -5.17 5.73
C VAL A 354 -12.35 -5.48 7.21
N LYS A 355 -11.42 -6.36 7.55
CA LYS A 355 -11.10 -6.65 8.95
C LYS A 355 -10.20 -5.57 9.52
N HIS A 356 -10.34 -5.30 10.82
CA HIS A 356 -9.50 -4.33 11.54
C HIS A 356 -8.40 -4.97 12.40
N VAL A 357 -8.39 -6.30 12.45
CA VAL A 357 -7.38 -7.12 13.12
C VAL A 357 -7.08 -8.34 12.23
N LEU A 358 -5.94 -8.98 12.45
CA LEU A 358 -5.55 -10.20 11.77
C LEU A 358 -5.51 -11.35 12.78
N GLU A 359 -6.16 -12.46 12.46
CA GLU A 359 -6.08 -13.68 13.24
C GLU A 359 -4.71 -14.36 13.03
N LEU A 360 -3.97 -14.54 14.11
CA LEU A 360 -2.60 -15.06 14.13
C LEU A 360 -2.42 -16.05 15.29
N HIS A 361 -1.19 -16.55 15.46
CA HIS A 361 -0.82 -17.33 16.63
C HIS A 361 -0.06 -16.45 17.62
N ASN A 362 -0.17 -16.75 18.91
CA ASN A 362 0.59 -16.10 19.97
C ASN A 362 2.09 -16.09 19.65
N PHE A 363 2.74 -14.93 19.83
CA PHE A 363 4.16 -14.79 19.64
C PHE A 363 4.89 -15.28 20.90
N THR A 364 5.74 -16.30 20.73
CA THR A 364 6.44 -16.95 21.87
C THR A 364 7.92 -16.59 21.94
N GLY A 365 8.34 -15.52 21.27
CA GLY A 365 9.76 -15.15 21.09
C GLY A 365 10.51 -15.94 20.00
N GLU A 366 9.90 -17.02 19.47
CA GLU A 366 10.46 -17.80 18.36
C GLU A 366 10.17 -17.15 17.00
N PRO A 367 11.00 -17.39 15.96
CA PRO A 367 10.81 -16.76 14.64
C PRO A 367 9.42 -17.00 14.04
N TYR A 368 8.63 -15.93 13.99
CA TYR A 368 7.29 -15.95 13.40
C TYR A 368 7.28 -15.15 12.09
N TYR A 369 7.13 -15.84 10.95
CA TYR A 369 7.25 -15.21 9.63
C TYR A 369 5.88 -14.91 9.03
N LEU A 370 5.73 -13.68 8.56
CA LEU A 370 4.57 -13.19 7.82
C LEU A 370 4.96 -12.91 6.37
N ALA A 371 4.01 -13.11 5.47
CA ALA A 371 4.15 -12.73 4.08
C ALA A 371 3.04 -11.75 3.67
N LEU A 372 3.44 -10.66 3.04
CA LEU A 372 2.55 -9.73 2.35
C LEU A 372 2.60 -10.06 0.86
N PHE A 373 1.45 -10.44 0.31
CA PHE A 373 1.31 -10.85 -1.09
C PHE A 373 0.83 -9.69 -1.96
N LEU A 374 0.95 -9.88 -3.28
CA LEU A 374 0.49 -8.92 -4.29
C LEU A 374 1.20 -7.56 -4.25
N VAL A 375 2.43 -7.53 -3.73
CA VAL A 375 3.25 -6.31 -3.58
C VAL A 375 4.09 -5.99 -4.82
N GLY A 376 3.99 -6.77 -5.90
CA GLY A 376 4.88 -6.61 -7.07
C GLY A 376 4.54 -5.47 -8.03
N ALA A 377 3.44 -4.74 -7.81
CA ALA A 377 3.08 -3.57 -8.62
C ALA A 377 3.22 -2.29 -7.79
N TYR A 378 3.90 -1.28 -8.33
CA TYR A 378 4.14 0.05 -7.74
C TYR A 378 5.03 0.10 -6.49
N GLN A 379 4.93 -0.87 -5.59
CA GLN A 379 5.49 -0.77 -4.23
C GLN A 379 6.99 -0.48 -4.19
N GLU A 380 7.80 -1.27 -4.91
CA GLU A 380 9.26 -1.14 -4.91
C GLU A 380 9.75 0.24 -5.36
N VAL A 381 9.10 0.80 -6.39
CA VAL A 381 9.51 2.08 -7.01
C VAL A 381 9.02 3.27 -6.19
N MET A 382 7.86 3.14 -5.55
CA MET A 382 7.25 4.21 -4.75
C MET A 382 7.74 4.25 -3.31
N GLY A 383 8.43 3.21 -2.85
CA GLY A 383 8.98 3.14 -1.49
C GLY A 383 9.90 4.31 -1.16
N SER A 384 9.78 4.85 0.05
CA SER A 384 10.67 5.88 0.59
C SER A 384 11.68 5.30 1.58
N HIS A 385 12.68 6.09 1.95
CA HIS A 385 13.69 5.74 2.97
C HIS A 385 13.34 6.38 4.32
N HIS A 386 12.07 6.25 4.74
CA HIS A 386 11.62 6.79 6.03
C HIS A 386 12.42 6.15 7.17
N ASN A 387 12.84 6.95 8.17
CA ASN A 387 13.81 6.56 9.20
C ASN A 387 15.13 5.97 8.67
N LEU A 388 15.49 6.26 7.41
CA LEU A 388 16.66 5.69 6.74
C LEU A 388 16.62 4.15 6.64
N PHE A 389 15.43 3.53 6.72
CA PHE A 389 15.29 2.13 6.33
C PHE A 389 15.38 2.04 4.81
N GLY A 390 16.37 1.29 4.31
CA GLY A 390 16.58 1.12 2.88
C GLY A 390 15.92 -0.12 2.31
N THR A 391 16.35 -0.53 1.12
CA THR A 391 15.76 -1.68 0.45
C THR A 391 16.00 -2.96 1.26
N PRO A 392 15.00 -3.85 1.41
CA PRO A 392 15.23 -5.16 1.98
C PRO A 392 16.11 -6.01 1.04
N ASN A 393 16.56 -7.17 1.53
CA ASN A 393 17.16 -8.18 0.65
C ASN A 393 16.11 -8.68 -0.35
N GLU A 394 16.52 -8.90 -1.60
CA GLU A 394 15.67 -9.50 -2.63
C GLU A 394 16.29 -10.80 -3.14
N ALA A 395 15.46 -11.81 -3.38
CA ALA A 395 15.88 -13.08 -3.95
C ALA A 395 14.96 -13.47 -5.12
N GLN A 396 15.57 -13.83 -6.25
CA GLN A 396 14.83 -14.34 -7.40
C GLN A 396 14.76 -15.87 -7.35
N ILE A 397 13.54 -16.37 -7.15
CA ILE A 397 13.26 -17.80 -7.04
C ILE A 397 12.69 -18.31 -8.36
N VAL A 398 13.27 -19.39 -8.88
CA VAL A 398 12.78 -20.11 -10.07
C VAL A 398 12.49 -21.54 -9.67
N VAL A 399 11.28 -22.03 -10.00
CA VAL A 399 10.89 -23.43 -9.80
C VAL A 399 10.95 -24.14 -11.15
N SER A 400 11.72 -25.21 -11.23
CA SER A 400 11.84 -26.02 -12.44
C SER A 400 10.54 -26.80 -12.72
N PRO A 401 10.31 -27.30 -13.95
CA PRO A 401 9.16 -28.17 -14.24
C PRO A 401 9.08 -29.42 -13.36
N GLU A 402 10.21 -29.90 -12.83
CA GLU A 402 10.31 -31.03 -11.91
C GLU A 402 10.03 -30.66 -10.43
N GLY A 403 9.79 -29.38 -10.14
CA GLY A 403 9.53 -28.86 -8.80
C GLY A 403 10.77 -28.49 -8.00
N THR A 404 11.97 -28.46 -8.62
CA THR A 404 13.20 -28.06 -7.92
C THR A 404 13.26 -26.54 -7.78
N VAL A 405 13.53 -26.05 -6.57
CA VAL A 405 13.62 -24.62 -6.26
C VAL A 405 15.05 -24.13 -6.43
N HIS A 406 15.24 -23.07 -7.23
CA HIS A 406 16.52 -22.44 -7.47
C HIS A 406 16.50 -20.97 -7.09
N VAL A 407 17.44 -20.54 -6.24
CA VAL A 407 17.72 -19.12 -6.02
C VAL A 407 18.72 -18.68 -7.09
N THR A 408 18.24 -17.92 -8.06
CA THR A 408 19.02 -17.54 -9.26
C THR A 408 19.75 -16.22 -9.11
N LYS A 409 19.27 -15.35 -8.22
CA LYS A 409 19.86 -14.05 -7.94
C LYS A 409 19.55 -13.63 -6.51
N ILE A 410 20.52 -13.02 -5.85
CA ILE A 410 20.35 -12.34 -4.56
C ILE A 410 20.81 -10.90 -4.74
N VAL A 411 19.97 -9.94 -4.35
CA VAL A 411 20.31 -8.53 -4.28
C VAL A 411 20.34 -8.16 -2.79
N PRO A 412 21.52 -7.85 -2.23
CA PRO A 412 21.62 -7.42 -0.84
C PRO A 412 20.81 -6.15 -0.58
N GLY A 413 20.18 -6.08 0.59
CA GLY A 413 19.50 -4.91 1.08
C GLY A 413 20.47 -3.77 1.42
N SER A 414 19.91 -2.58 1.62
CA SER A 414 20.69 -1.39 1.93
C SER A 414 21.41 -1.52 3.27
N LYS A 415 22.64 -1.01 3.29
CA LYS A 415 23.47 -0.93 4.49
C LYS A 415 23.41 0.45 5.11
N LEU A 416 23.70 0.57 6.41
CA LEU A 416 23.73 1.85 7.13
C LEU A 416 24.64 2.88 6.43
N GLY A 417 25.78 2.47 5.88
CA GLY A 417 26.66 3.36 5.11
C GLY A 417 26.05 3.94 3.86
N GLU A 418 25.22 3.18 3.15
CA GLU A 418 24.54 3.66 1.94
C GLU A 418 23.52 4.73 2.33
N MET A 419 22.84 4.53 3.45
CA MET A 419 21.87 5.49 3.97
C MET A 419 22.50 6.76 4.53
N LEU A 420 23.69 6.67 5.14
CA LEU A 420 24.49 7.84 5.49
C LEU A 420 24.86 8.65 4.24
N SER A 421 25.31 7.98 3.18
CA SER A 421 25.64 8.65 1.91
C SER A 421 24.41 9.23 1.21
N PHE A 422 23.26 8.54 1.28
CA PHE A 422 21.97 9.05 0.82
C PHE A 422 21.58 10.35 1.57
N ALA A 423 21.79 10.39 2.89
CA ALA A 423 21.61 11.57 3.72
C ALA A 423 22.72 12.64 3.57
N ARG A 424 23.61 12.48 2.58
CA ARG A 424 24.71 13.41 2.25
C ARG A 424 25.80 13.54 3.32
N TYR A 425 25.93 12.54 4.19
CA TYR A 425 27.07 12.44 5.10
C TYR A 425 28.26 11.73 4.44
N ASP A 426 29.46 12.23 4.73
CA ASP A 426 30.70 11.56 4.39
C ASP A 426 31.06 10.57 5.50
N ARG A 427 31.32 9.32 5.10
CA ARG A 427 31.57 8.20 6.01
C ARG A 427 32.87 8.39 6.79
N GLN A 428 33.91 8.89 6.13
CA GLN A 428 35.21 9.10 6.74
C GLN A 428 35.13 10.24 7.77
N GLN A 429 34.43 11.33 7.43
CA GLN A 429 34.24 12.45 8.35
C GLN A 429 33.46 12.04 9.61
N ALA A 430 32.46 11.16 9.49
CA ALA A 430 31.71 10.64 10.63
C ALA A 430 32.61 9.80 11.57
N SER A 431 33.38 8.86 11.00
CA SER A 431 34.36 8.04 11.75
C SER A 431 35.43 8.90 12.42
N ASP A 432 36.03 9.85 11.70
CA ASP A 432 37.04 10.76 12.25
C ASP A 432 36.45 11.66 13.35
N GLY A 433 35.18 12.06 13.22
CA GLY A 433 34.43 12.78 14.24
C GLY A 433 34.30 11.97 15.53
N PHE A 434 33.90 10.71 15.44
CA PHE A 434 33.77 9.82 16.59
C PHE A 434 35.13 9.51 17.23
N ARG A 435 36.16 9.25 16.43
CA ARG A 435 37.54 9.06 16.91
C ARG A 435 38.01 10.23 17.78
N ARG A 436 37.82 11.48 17.32
CA ARG A 436 38.18 12.67 18.09
C ARG A 436 37.45 12.75 19.44
N GLN A 437 36.19 12.33 19.50
CA GLN A 437 35.44 12.29 20.77
C GLN A 437 36.03 11.26 21.73
N LEU A 438 36.37 10.07 21.24
CA LEU A 438 36.97 9.02 22.04
C LEU A 438 38.36 9.41 22.56
N ASP A 439 39.22 9.98 21.71
CA ASP A 439 40.56 10.46 22.08
C ASP A 439 40.49 11.50 23.22
N ALA A 440 39.49 12.39 23.18
CA ALA A 440 39.27 13.38 24.24
C ALA A 440 38.87 12.73 25.58
N ARG A 441 38.07 11.66 25.58
CA ARG A 441 37.70 10.93 26.80
C ARG A 441 38.88 10.16 27.39
N VAL A 442 39.74 9.59 26.53
CA VAL A 442 40.98 8.94 26.94
C VAL A 442 41.93 9.96 27.57
N ALA A 443 42.12 11.12 26.95
CA ALA A 443 42.94 12.20 27.51
C ALA A 443 42.43 12.72 28.86
N ALA A 444 41.11 12.70 29.08
CA ALA A 444 40.48 13.07 30.34
C ALA A 444 40.50 11.96 31.42
N GLY A 445 41.06 10.78 31.11
CA GLY A 445 41.08 9.62 32.02
C GLY A 445 39.71 9.00 32.29
N GLN A 446 38.72 9.28 31.44
CA GLN A 446 37.34 8.78 31.58
C GLN A 446 37.07 7.51 30.77
N LEU A 447 37.99 7.15 29.88
CA LEU A 447 37.90 5.97 29.02
C LEU A 447 39.29 5.37 28.87
N ASP A 448 39.38 4.05 28.93
CA ASP A 448 40.62 3.33 28.64
C ASP A 448 40.91 3.30 27.13
N ALA A 449 42.20 3.25 26.77
CA ALA A 449 42.64 3.28 25.38
C ALA A 449 42.24 2.00 24.61
N GLU A 450 42.22 0.83 25.27
CA GLU A 450 41.81 -0.43 24.67
C GLU A 450 40.32 -0.40 24.30
N ARG A 451 39.46 -0.01 25.24
CA ARG A 451 38.02 0.15 25.03
C ARG A 451 37.69 1.23 24.02
N SER A 452 38.48 2.30 23.96
CA SER A 452 38.36 3.32 22.92
C SER A 452 38.58 2.72 21.52
N ALA A 453 39.60 1.89 21.34
CA ALA A 453 39.86 1.23 20.06
C ALA A 453 38.74 0.25 19.68
N GLU A 454 38.22 -0.52 20.64
CA GLU A 454 37.08 -1.43 20.43
C GLU A 454 35.83 -0.66 19.98
N LEU A 455 35.46 0.42 20.67
CA LEU A 455 34.29 1.23 20.33
C LEU A 455 34.38 1.82 18.92
N LEU A 456 35.57 2.30 18.53
CA LEU A 456 35.79 2.82 17.19
C LEU A 456 35.64 1.71 16.13
N GLN A 457 36.17 0.52 16.41
CA GLN A 457 36.02 -0.64 15.52
C GLN A 457 34.56 -1.08 15.40
N GLU A 458 33.81 -1.11 16.50
CA GLU A 458 32.37 -1.39 16.51
C GLU A 458 31.59 -0.37 15.66
N TYR A 459 31.90 0.92 15.81
CA TYR A 459 31.30 2.02 15.04
C TYR A 459 31.59 1.91 13.54
N ASP A 460 32.85 1.71 13.17
CA ASP A 460 33.27 1.57 11.78
C ASP A 460 32.70 0.29 11.14
N ALA A 461 32.54 -0.79 11.90
CA ALA A 461 31.91 -2.02 11.42
C ALA A 461 30.39 -1.86 11.21
N ALA A 462 29.72 -1.05 12.03
CA ALA A 462 28.27 -0.83 11.97
C ALA A 462 27.82 -0.36 10.58
N ILE A 463 28.66 0.38 9.85
CA ILE A 463 28.36 0.88 8.51
C ILE A 463 27.98 -0.23 7.50
N ASN A 464 28.44 -1.45 7.75
CA ASN A 464 28.20 -2.61 6.90
C ASN A 464 26.94 -3.40 7.28
N ARG A 465 26.32 -3.09 8.42
CA ARG A 465 25.08 -3.73 8.87
C ARG A 465 23.92 -3.29 7.98
N LEU A 466 22.92 -4.17 7.86
CA LEU A 466 21.66 -3.83 7.21
C LEU A 466 20.94 -2.74 8.01
N THR A 467 20.05 -2.02 7.34
CA THR A 467 19.25 -0.98 8.00
C THR A 467 18.18 -1.54 8.95
N TYR A 468 17.84 -2.82 8.82
CA TYR A 468 16.79 -3.50 9.60
C TYR A 468 17.34 -4.16 10.86
N LEU A 469 16.45 -4.51 11.80
CA LEU A 469 16.84 -5.09 13.08
C LEU A 469 17.38 -6.52 12.91
N GLU A 470 18.40 -6.86 13.69
CA GLU A 470 18.98 -8.21 13.75
C GLU A 470 18.18 -9.15 14.66
#